data_AF-B1CB61-F1
#
_entry.id   AF-B1CB61-F1
#
_cell.length_a   1.000
_cell.length_b   1.000
_cell.length_c   1.000
_cell.angle_alpha   90.00
_cell.angle_beta   90.00
_cell.angle_gamma   90.00
#
_symmetry.space_group_name_H-M   'P 1'
#
loop_
_entity.id
_entity.type
_entity.pdbx_description
1 polymer ?
#
loop_
_entity_poly.entity_id
_entity_poly.type
_entity_poly.pdbx_seq_one_letter_code
_entity_poly.pdbx_strand_id
1 'polypeptide(L)'
;MWILYAFLSSIFAGITAIFAKIGIKHTSSNVATAIRTVIILIFSWGIVFAFGGIEEINNVSLKDLFFLVLSGLATGLSWIFYFKALEAGEVNKVVPIDKSSIILTMIFALVFLGESFDFIKLFTLVFIGFGMFLMIENKEETDIRVKEKRPGKIAVNEENFDISNDVSNKITEAKQKKR
;
A
#
# COMPACT_ATOMS: atom_id res chain seq x y z
N MET A 1 12.34 -18.76 -19.61
CA MET A 1 12.04 -19.05 -18.19
C MET A 1 11.06 -18.02 -17.65
N TRP A 2 9.76 -18.33 -17.60
CA TRP A 2 8.71 -17.39 -17.14
C TRP A 2 8.71 -17.19 -15.61
N ILE A 3 9.18 -18.17 -14.84
CA ILE A 3 9.33 -18.08 -13.38
C ILE A 3 10.21 -16.90 -12.95
N LEU A 4 11.31 -16.67 -13.68
CA LEU A 4 12.27 -15.62 -13.32
C LEU A 4 11.64 -14.23 -13.47
N TYR A 5 10.92 -14.01 -14.56
CA TYR A 5 10.19 -12.77 -14.80
C TYR A 5 9.08 -12.55 -13.76
N ALA A 6 8.36 -13.61 -13.36
CA ALA A 6 7.35 -13.54 -12.32
C ALA A 6 7.94 -13.19 -10.94
N PHE A 7 9.08 -13.78 -10.58
CA PHE A 7 9.78 -13.46 -9.34
C PHE A 7 10.27 -12.02 -9.32
N LEU A 8 10.87 -11.55 -10.42
CA LEU A 8 11.29 -10.16 -10.56
C LEU A 8 10.09 -9.20 -10.43
N SER A 9 8.97 -9.53 -11.08
CA SER A 9 7.71 -8.77 -10.98
C SER A 9 7.22 -8.65 -9.53
N SER A 10 7.28 -9.73 -8.75
CA SER A 10 6.91 -9.73 -7.32
C SER A 10 7.75 -8.74 -6.50
N ILE A 11 9.07 -8.68 -6.74
CA ILE A 11 9.96 -7.74 -6.05
C ILE A 11 9.54 -6.30 -6.37
N PHE A 12 9.38 -5.97 -7.65
CA PHE A 12 8.96 -4.63 -8.07
C PHE A 12 7.56 -4.28 -7.55
N ALA A 13 6.63 -5.24 -7.48
CA ALA A 13 5.31 -5.04 -6.92
C ALA A 13 5.36 -4.64 -5.43
N GLY A 14 6.23 -5.28 -4.65
CA GLY A 14 6.45 -4.94 -3.24
C GLY A 14 7.02 -3.53 -3.05
N ILE A 15 8.08 -3.19 -3.79
CA ILE A 15 8.69 -1.85 -3.76
C ILE A 15 7.67 -0.78 -4.15
N THR A 16 6.89 -1.06 -5.20
CA THR A 16 5.85 -0.17 -5.69
C THR A 16 4.79 0.14 -4.62
N ALA A 17 4.37 -0.85 -3.82
CA ALA A 17 3.40 -0.63 -2.75
C ALA A 17 3.93 0.31 -1.66
N ILE A 18 5.21 0.19 -1.31
CA ILE A 18 5.87 1.07 -0.33
C ILE A 18 5.99 2.49 -0.89
N PHE A 19 6.48 2.65 -2.11
CA PHE A 19 6.63 3.96 -2.76
C PHE A 19 5.27 4.64 -2.97
N ALA A 20 4.24 3.87 -3.33
CA ALA A 20 2.86 4.33 -3.41
C ALA A 20 2.38 4.95 -2.10
N LYS A 21 2.57 4.24 -0.97
CA LYS A 21 2.17 4.74 0.35
C LYS A 21 2.94 6.01 0.76
N ILE A 22 4.23 6.08 0.45
CA ILE A 22 5.06 7.27 0.73
C ILE A 22 4.58 8.45 -0.13
N GLY A 23 4.33 8.22 -1.42
CA GLY A 23 3.93 9.27 -2.37
C GLY A 23 2.58 9.92 -2.09
N ILE A 24 1.62 9.17 -1.53
CA ILE A 24 0.28 9.70 -1.19
C ILE A 24 0.20 10.37 0.19
N LYS A 25 1.27 10.34 1.01
CA LYS A 25 1.21 10.84 2.39
C LYS A 25 0.94 12.35 2.49
N HIS A 26 1.38 13.11 1.48
CA HIS A 26 1.29 14.58 1.45
C HIS A 26 0.58 15.13 0.21
N THR A 27 0.01 14.25 -0.62
CA THR A 27 -0.58 14.58 -1.92
C THR A 27 -1.86 13.77 -2.10
N SER A 28 -2.89 14.35 -2.70
CA SER A 28 -4.13 13.59 -3.00
C SER A 28 -3.83 12.32 -3.82
N SER A 29 -4.49 11.21 -3.47
CA SER A 29 -4.34 9.91 -4.14
C SER A 29 -4.58 9.98 -5.66
N ASN A 30 -5.52 10.82 -6.11
CA ASN A 30 -5.80 11.02 -7.52
C ASN A 30 -4.60 11.65 -8.27
N VAL A 31 -3.98 12.68 -7.70
CA VAL A 31 -2.81 13.34 -8.32
C VAL A 31 -1.61 12.41 -8.32
N ALA A 32 -1.36 11.70 -7.23
CA ALA A 32 -0.29 10.70 -7.16
C ALA A 32 -0.46 9.59 -8.22
N THR A 33 -1.69 9.14 -8.43
CA THR A 33 -2.02 8.15 -9.47
C THR A 33 -1.76 8.71 -10.87
N ALA A 34 -2.18 9.95 -11.15
CA ALA A 34 -1.97 10.60 -12.44
C ALA A 34 -0.48 10.76 -12.78
N ILE A 35 0.33 11.19 -11.82
CA ILE A 35 1.79 11.29 -11.98
C ILE A 35 2.38 9.91 -12.28
N ARG A 36 1.98 8.88 -11.52
CA ARG A 36 2.42 7.51 -11.75
C ARG A 36 2.08 7.01 -13.14
N THR A 37 0.86 7.27 -13.64
CA THR A 37 0.44 6.83 -14.98
C THR A 37 1.22 7.53 -16.09
N VAL A 38 1.56 8.82 -15.94
CA VAL A 38 2.38 9.54 -16.92
C VAL A 38 3.80 8.97 -16.99
N ILE A 39 4.40 8.69 -15.84
CA ILE A 39 5.74 8.07 -15.79
C ILE A 39 5.73 6.71 -16.49
N ILE A 40 4.72 5.88 -16.21
CA ILE A 40 4.57 4.56 -16.82
C ILE A 40 4.34 4.67 -18.33
N LEU A 41 3.54 5.64 -18.77
CA LEU A 41 3.28 5.89 -20.19
C LEU A 41 4.59 6.20 -20.92
N ILE A 42 5.37 7.16 -20.42
CA ILE A 42 6.67 7.54 -21.02
C ILE A 42 7.61 6.34 -21.05
N PHE A 43 7.72 5.60 -19.95
CA PHE A 43 8.58 4.43 -19.86
C PHE A 43 8.16 3.31 -20.83
N SER A 44 6.86 3.02 -20.91
CA SER A 44 6.32 1.98 -21.80
C SER A 44 6.55 2.32 -23.27
N TRP A 45 6.28 3.55 -23.70
CA TRP A 45 6.55 3.98 -25.07
C TRP A 45 8.05 4.00 -25.37
N GLY A 46 8.89 4.41 -24.41
CA GLY A 46 10.34 4.33 -24.53
C GLY A 46 10.85 2.93 -24.86
N ILE A 47 10.27 1.88 -24.24
CA ILE A 47 10.58 0.49 -24.55
C ILE A 47 10.13 0.12 -25.97
N VAL A 48 8.92 0.51 -26.39
CA VAL A 48 8.42 0.25 -27.76
C VAL A 48 9.37 0.82 -28.81
N PHE A 49 9.84 2.06 -28.60
CA PHE A 49 10.81 2.69 -29.51
C PHE A 49 12.19 2.02 -29.46
N ALA A 50 12.68 1.66 -28.28
CA ALA A 50 14.01 1.06 -28.12
C ALA A 50 14.12 -0.37 -28.71
N PHE A 51 13.03 -1.15 -28.67
CA PHE A 51 12.99 -2.53 -29.13
C PHE A 51 12.31 -2.72 -30.50
N GLY A 52 11.93 -1.64 -31.19
CA GLY A 52 11.39 -1.69 -32.56
C GLY A 52 9.94 -2.18 -32.68
N GLY A 53 9.14 -2.11 -31.61
CA GLY A 53 7.75 -2.61 -31.58
C GLY A 53 6.72 -1.76 -32.33
N ILE A 54 7.14 -0.77 -33.10
CA ILE A 54 6.24 0.15 -33.83
C ILE A 54 5.51 -0.59 -34.96
N GLU A 55 6.17 -1.54 -35.62
CA GLU A 55 5.57 -2.32 -36.71
C GLU A 55 4.47 -3.28 -36.20
N GLU A 56 4.56 -3.73 -34.95
CA GLU A 56 3.58 -4.61 -34.32
C GLU A 56 2.24 -3.91 -34.06
N ILE A 57 2.23 -2.58 -33.92
CA ILE A 57 1.00 -1.79 -33.71
C ILE A 57 0.01 -1.98 -34.86
N ASN A 58 0.51 -2.10 -36.10
CA ASN A 58 -0.33 -2.29 -37.28
C ASN A 58 -0.94 -3.69 -37.36
N ASN A 59 -0.39 -4.67 -36.62
CA ASN A 59 -0.89 -6.04 -36.58
C ASN A 59 -1.90 -6.27 -35.45
N VAL A 60 -2.15 -5.29 -34.58
CA VAL A 60 -3.12 -5.42 -33.50
C VAL A 60 -4.53 -5.37 -34.07
N SER A 61 -5.32 -6.43 -33.84
CA SER A 61 -6.69 -6.48 -34.34
C SER A 61 -7.61 -5.52 -33.56
N LEU A 62 -8.73 -5.10 -34.19
CA LEU A 62 -9.75 -4.27 -33.52
C LEU A 62 -10.34 -4.95 -32.27
N LYS A 63 -10.41 -6.29 -32.26
CA LYS A 63 -10.88 -7.05 -31.09
C LYS A 63 -9.88 -6.96 -29.95
N ASP A 64 -8.58 -7.12 -30.25
CA ASP A 64 -7.52 -7.03 -29.25
C ASP A 64 -7.44 -5.61 -28.67
N LEU A 65 -7.58 -4.59 -29.51
CA LEU A 65 -7.67 -3.19 -29.06
C LEU A 65 -8.85 -2.98 -28.12
N PHE A 66 -10.03 -3.53 -28.42
CA PHE A 66 -11.20 -3.41 -27.55
C PHE A 66 -10.95 -4.03 -26.17
N PHE A 67 -10.40 -5.24 -26.11
CA PHE A 67 -10.04 -5.88 -24.84
C PHE A 67 -8.93 -5.14 -24.11
N LEU A 68 -7.96 -4.57 -24.83
CA LEU A 68 -6.87 -3.80 -24.23
C LEU A 68 -7.36 -2.48 -23.61
N VAL A 69 -8.27 -1.77 -24.29
CA VAL A 69 -8.92 -0.56 -23.75
C VAL A 69 -9.73 -0.91 -22.51
N LEU A 70 -10.52 -1.99 -22.56
CA LEU A 70 -11.33 -2.42 -21.42
C LEU A 70 -10.47 -2.82 -20.21
N SER A 71 -9.36 -3.53 -20.47
CA SER A 71 -8.36 -3.88 -19.46
C SER A 71 -7.68 -2.64 -18.85
N GLY A 72 -7.33 -1.66 -19.68
CA GLY A 72 -6.75 -0.39 -19.25
C GLY A 72 -7.70 0.40 -18.35
N LEU A 73 -8.98 0.50 -18.73
CA LEU A 73 -10.02 1.13 -17.90
C LEU A 73 -10.21 0.42 -16.56
N ALA A 74 -10.27 -0.92 -16.57
CA ALA A 74 -10.37 -1.72 -15.34
C ALA A 74 -9.16 -1.51 -14.42
N THR A 75 -7.95 -1.46 -14.98
CA THR A 75 -6.71 -1.19 -14.24
C THR A 75 -6.70 0.20 -13.62
N GLY A 76 -7.09 1.22 -14.40
CA GLY A 76 -7.18 2.60 -13.92
C GLY A 76 -8.17 2.76 -12.77
N LEU A 77 -9.38 2.18 -12.91
CA LEU A 77 -10.38 2.15 -11.85
C LEU A 77 -9.87 1.44 -10.60
N SER A 78 -9.26 0.27 -10.76
CA SER A 78 -8.66 -0.49 -9.66
C SER A 78 -7.62 0.33 -8.89
N TRP A 79 -6.77 1.09 -9.59
CA TRP A 79 -5.77 1.93 -8.94
C TRP A 79 -6.39 3.08 -8.16
N ILE A 80 -7.40 3.76 -8.70
CA ILE A 80 -8.08 4.84 -7.98
C ILE A 80 -8.63 4.32 -6.63
N PHE A 81 -9.30 3.18 -6.63
CA PHE A 81 -9.79 2.57 -5.39
C PHE A 81 -8.66 2.10 -4.47
N TYR A 82 -7.63 1.45 -5.01
CA TYR A 82 -6.48 0.97 -4.25
C TYR A 82 -5.72 2.10 -3.56
N PHE A 83 -5.41 3.19 -4.27
CA PHE A 83 -4.70 4.32 -3.71
C PHE A 83 -5.55 5.07 -2.68
N LYS A 84 -6.86 5.18 -2.90
CA LYS A 84 -7.77 5.74 -1.91
C LYS A 84 -7.85 4.87 -0.65
N ALA A 85 -7.81 3.55 -0.80
CA ALA A 85 -7.72 2.62 0.34
C ALA A 85 -6.38 2.75 1.07
N LEU A 86 -5.26 2.88 0.34
CA LEU A 86 -3.95 3.14 0.93
C LEU A 86 -3.88 4.49 1.64
N GLU A 87 -4.59 5.51 1.17
CA GLU A 87 -4.67 6.81 1.84
C GLU A 87 -5.38 6.68 3.20
N ALA A 88 -6.49 5.93 3.24
CA ALA A 88 -7.30 5.74 4.44
C ALA A 88 -6.78 4.67 5.42
N GLY A 89 -6.05 3.65 4.95
CA GLY A 89 -5.72 2.44 5.71
C GLY A 89 -4.23 2.15 5.88
N GLU A 90 -3.90 1.20 6.76
CA GLU A 90 -2.54 0.67 6.92
C GLU A 90 -2.18 -0.26 5.75
N VAL A 91 -0.94 -0.17 5.24
CA VAL A 91 -0.46 -0.98 4.10
C VAL A 91 -0.64 -2.48 4.38
N ASN A 92 -0.36 -2.92 5.61
CA ASN A 92 -0.46 -4.32 6.01
C ASN A 92 -1.89 -4.87 5.97
N LYS A 93 -2.93 -4.03 5.92
CA LYS A 93 -4.33 -4.44 5.78
C LYS A 93 -4.81 -4.30 4.34
N VAL A 94 -4.45 -3.20 3.68
CA VAL A 94 -4.90 -2.90 2.31
C VAL A 94 -4.23 -3.83 1.29
N VAL A 95 -2.94 -4.15 1.46
CA VAL A 95 -2.20 -4.99 0.51
C VAL A 95 -2.73 -6.42 0.46
N PRO A 96 -2.96 -7.14 1.58
CA PRO A 96 -3.57 -8.48 1.53
C PRO A 96 -4.94 -8.49 0.85
N ILE A 97 -5.76 -7.47 1.10
CA ILE A 97 -7.07 -7.32 0.45
C ILE A 97 -6.90 -7.09 -1.06
N ASP A 98 -5.99 -6.22 -1.50
CA ASP A 98 -5.66 -6.04 -2.92
C ASP A 98 -5.21 -7.35 -3.57
N LYS A 99 -4.35 -8.12 -2.90
CA LYS A 99 -3.85 -9.41 -3.41
C LYS A 99 -4.89 -10.52 -3.42
N SER A 100 -6.01 -10.35 -2.71
CA SER A 100 -7.16 -11.25 -2.86
C SER A 100 -7.75 -11.24 -4.27
N SER A 101 -7.45 -10.23 -5.08
CA SER A 101 -7.76 -10.20 -6.52
C SER A 101 -7.21 -11.41 -7.30
N ILE A 102 -6.19 -12.10 -6.78
CA ILE A 102 -5.71 -13.38 -7.34
C ILE A 102 -6.85 -14.42 -7.34
N ILE A 103 -7.68 -14.45 -6.30
CA ILE A 103 -8.82 -15.36 -6.20
C ILE A 103 -9.83 -15.05 -7.30
N LEU A 104 -10.20 -13.77 -7.43
CA LEU A 104 -11.12 -13.31 -8.47
C LEU A 104 -10.57 -13.58 -9.87
N THR A 105 -9.26 -13.38 -10.07
CA THR A 105 -8.59 -13.65 -11.35
C THR A 105 -8.69 -15.14 -11.71
N MET A 106 -8.50 -16.04 -10.74
CA MET A 106 -8.66 -17.48 -10.95
C MET A 106 -10.10 -17.87 -11.30
N ILE A 107 -11.09 -17.27 -10.63
CA ILE A 107 -12.50 -17.49 -10.94
C ILE A 107 -12.85 -16.94 -12.33
N PHE A 108 -12.31 -15.79 -12.73
CA PHE A 108 -12.51 -15.26 -14.08
C PHE A 108 -11.79 -16.10 -15.14
N ALA A 109 -10.60 -16.64 -14.85
CA ALA A 109 -9.93 -17.56 -15.77
C ALA A 109 -10.75 -18.85 -15.99
N LEU A 110 -11.40 -19.36 -14.94
CA LEU A 110 -12.36 -20.46 -15.05
C LEU A 110 -13.53 -20.13 -15.98
N VAL A 111 -14.19 -19.00 -15.72
CA VAL A 111 -15.46 -18.65 -16.39
C VAL A 111 -15.24 -18.16 -17.82
N PHE A 112 -14.22 -17.32 -18.05
CA PHE A 112 -14.01 -16.64 -19.32
C PHE A 112 -12.97 -17.31 -20.22
N LEU A 113 -11.91 -17.91 -19.65
CA LEU A 113 -10.87 -18.58 -20.44
C LEU A 113 -11.11 -20.11 -20.55
N GLY A 114 -12.01 -20.67 -19.73
CA GLY A 114 -12.32 -22.10 -19.75
C GLY A 114 -11.15 -22.96 -19.25
N GLU A 115 -10.25 -22.40 -18.45
CA GLU A 115 -9.11 -23.15 -17.92
C GLU A 115 -9.60 -24.29 -17.02
N SER A 116 -9.06 -25.50 -17.19
CA SER A 116 -9.41 -26.63 -16.32
C SER A 116 -8.80 -26.46 -14.93
N PHE A 117 -9.66 -26.51 -13.91
CA PHE A 117 -9.23 -26.58 -12.51
C PHE A 117 -9.11 -28.01 -12.03
N ASP A 118 -7.99 -28.26 -11.38
CA ASP A 118 -7.76 -29.47 -10.60
C ASP A 118 -8.18 -29.21 -9.15
N PHE A 119 -8.55 -30.27 -8.42
CA PHE A 119 -8.88 -30.21 -6.99
C PHE A 119 -7.72 -29.64 -6.17
N ILE A 120 -6.48 -29.87 -6.59
CA ILE A 120 -5.27 -29.28 -5.99
C ILE A 120 -5.28 -27.75 -6.11
N LYS A 121 -5.60 -27.21 -7.30
CA LYS A 121 -5.65 -25.74 -7.51
C LYS A 121 -6.73 -25.11 -6.65
N LEU A 122 -7.88 -25.77 -6.51
CA LEU A 122 -8.95 -25.30 -5.63
C LEU A 122 -8.51 -25.27 -4.17
N PHE A 123 -7.81 -26.31 -3.70
CA PHE A 123 -7.27 -26.34 -2.34
C PHE A 123 -6.24 -25.23 -2.11
N THR A 124 -5.32 -25.01 -3.07
CA THR A 124 -4.35 -23.91 -3.03
C THR A 124 -5.05 -22.55 -2.96
N LEU A 125 -6.11 -22.35 -3.72
CA LEU A 125 -6.90 -21.11 -3.73
C LEU A 125 -7.49 -20.81 -2.35
N VAL A 126 -8.08 -21.82 -1.71
CA VAL A 126 -8.61 -21.72 -0.34
C VAL A 126 -7.51 -21.41 0.65
N PHE A 127 -6.34 -22.05 0.52
CA PHE A 127 -5.20 -21.83 1.41
C PHE A 127 -4.62 -20.41 1.28
N ILE A 128 -4.53 -19.88 0.05
CA ILE A 128 -4.11 -18.49 -0.20
C ILE A 128 -5.13 -17.53 0.41
N GLY A 129 -6.43 -17.78 0.21
CA GLY A 129 -7.52 -17.00 0.82
C GLY A 129 -7.45 -16.97 2.34
N PHE A 130 -7.23 -18.13 2.95
CA PHE A 130 -7.06 -18.27 4.39
C PHE A 130 -5.82 -17.53 4.90
N GLY A 131 -4.69 -17.64 4.20
CA GLY A 131 -3.46 -16.91 4.53
C GLY A 131 -3.63 -15.39 4.45
N MET A 132 -4.32 -14.89 3.42
CA MET A 132 -4.63 -13.46 3.29
C MET A 132 -5.58 -12.98 4.40
N PHE A 133 -6.57 -13.79 4.78
CA PHE A 133 -7.45 -13.49 5.90
C PHE A 133 -6.69 -13.41 7.24
N LEU A 134 -5.79 -14.35 7.51
CA LEU A 134 -4.97 -14.35 8.73
C LEU A 134 -4.06 -13.12 8.80
N MET A 135 -3.52 -12.68 7.66
CA MET A 135 -2.69 -11.48 7.59
C MET A 135 -3.46 -10.19 7.92
N ILE A 136 -4.80 -10.21 7.83
CA ILE A 136 -5.68 -9.17 8.33
C ILE A 136 -5.89 -9.41 9.84
N GLU A 137 -4.84 -9.18 10.63
CA GLU A 137 -4.96 -9.22 12.09
C GLU A 137 -5.83 -8.06 12.60
N ASN A 138 -6.87 -8.39 13.36
CA ASN A 138 -7.59 -7.42 14.19
C ASN A 138 -6.66 -7.00 15.32
N LYS A 139 -6.20 -5.75 15.26
CA LYS A 139 -5.32 -5.07 16.20
C LYS A 139 -5.93 -4.89 17.61
N GLU A 140 -6.92 -5.67 18.01
CA GLU A 140 -7.44 -5.64 19.38
C GLU A 140 -6.40 -6.20 20.37
N GLU A 141 -5.60 -7.20 19.99
CA GLU A 141 -4.59 -7.77 20.90
C GLU A 141 -3.31 -6.93 21.04
N THR A 142 -2.94 -6.14 20.02
CA THR A 142 -1.68 -5.36 20.07
C THR A 142 -1.80 -4.15 20.97
N ASP A 143 -2.98 -3.52 21.05
CA ASP A 143 -3.22 -2.39 21.95
C ASP A 143 -3.32 -2.84 23.42
N ILE A 144 -3.83 -4.06 23.68
CA ILE A 144 -3.86 -4.65 25.03
C ILE A 144 -2.43 -4.97 25.50
N ARG A 145 -1.59 -5.59 24.65
CA ARG A 145 -0.19 -5.89 25.03
C ARG A 145 0.68 -4.64 25.20
N VAL A 146 0.43 -3.56 24.47
CA VAL A 146 1.14 -2.28 24.65
C VAL A 146 0.67 -1.53 25.90
N LYS A 147 -0.60 -1.66 26.30
CA LYS A 147 -1.09 -1.15 27.60
C LYS A 147 -0.53 -1.94 28.78
N GLU A 148 -0.42 -3.27 28.65
CA GLU A 148 0.04 -4.14 29.73
C GLU A 148 1.58 -4.09 29.92
N LYS A 149 2.35 -3.86 28.85
CA LYS A 149 3.83 -3.67 28.92
C LYS A 149 4.29 -2.26 29.27
N ARG A 150 3.40 -1.28 29.46
CA ARG A 150 3.76 0.01 30.05
C ARG A 150 3.55 -0.08 31.57
N PRO A 151 4.56 -0.42 32.39
CA PRO A 151 4.51 -0.03 33.79
C PRO A 151 4.34 1.49 33.79
N GLY A 152 3.40 1.96 34.61
CA GLY A 152 2.81 3.29 34.53
C GLY A 152 3.75 4.38 34.03
N LYS A 153 3.32 5.10 32.99
CA LYS A 153 3.76 6.48 32.83
C LYS A 153 3.40 7.17 34.15
N ILE A 154 4.41 7.41 34.98
CA ILE A 154 4.36 8.46 35.98
C ILE A 154 3.85 9.67 35.21
N ALA A 155 2.66 10.15 35.57
CA ALA A 155 2.15 11.40 35.09
C ALA A 155 3.17 12.46 35.52
N VAL A 156 4.05 12.85 34.60
CA VAL A 156 4.76 14.11 34.73
C VAL A 156 3.69 15.16 34.46
N ASN A 157 3.02 15.56 35.53
CA ASN A 157 2.17 16.75 35.54
C ASN A 157 3.02 17.91 35.01
N GLU A 158 2.56 18.55 33.94
CA GLU A 158 3.09 19.81 33.43
C GLU A 158 2.92 20.98 34.44
N GLU A 159 2.43 20.74 35.65
CA GLU A 159 2.38 21.72 36.74
C GLU A 159 3.76 22.04 37.37
N ASN A 160 4.83 21.30 37.04
CA ASN A 160 6.17 21.59 37.56
C ASN A 160 7.00 22.58 36.73
N PHE A 161 6.43 23.22 35.71
CA PHE A 161 7.13 24.27 34.97
C PHE A 161 7.16 25.63 35.68
N ASP A 162 6.49 25.79 36.83
CA ASP A 162 6.42 27.09 37.53
C ASP A 162 7.28 27.18 38.81
N ILE A 163 7.85 26.06 39.30
CA ILE A 163 8.64 26.06 40.54
C ILE A 163 10.05 26.67 40.34
N SER A 164 10.58 26.69 39.12
CA SER A 164 11.90 27.28 38.85
C SER A 164 11.90 28.81 38.97
N ASN A 165 10.76 29.48 38.74
CA ASN A 165 10.66 30.94 38.79
C ASN A 165 10.34 31.45 40.21
N ASP A 166 9.53 30.73 40.99
CA ASP A 166 9.21 31.13 42.37
C ASP A 166 10.40 30.96 43.33
N VAL A 167 11.24 29.95 43.12
CA VAL A 167 12.48 29.76 43.91
C VAL A 167 13.54 30.82 43.56
N SER A 168 13.65 31.21 42.29
CA SER A 168 14.58 32.26 41.85
C SER A 168 14.20 33.63 42.43
N ASN A 169 12.90 33.95 42.47
CA ASN A 169 12.41 35.19 43.06
C ASN A 169 12.58 35.23 44.59
N LYS A 170 12.30 34.14 45.31
CA LYS A 170 12.50 34.07 46.77
C LYS A 170 13.97 34.16 47.18
N ILE A 171 14.90 33.61 46.39
CA ILE A 171 16.35 33.75 46.63
C ILE A 171 16.81 35.20 46.40
N THR A 172 16.18 35.91 45.46
CA THR A 172 16.49 37.31 45.15
C THR A 172 15.95 38.25 46.23
N GLU A 173 14.73 38.02 46.73
CA GLU A 173 14.15 38.79 47.85
C GLU A 173 14.90 38.57 49.17
N ALA A 174 15.35 37.35 49.46
CA ALA A 174 16.12 37.04 50.67
C ALA A 174 17.51 37.71 50.68
N LYS A 175 18.09 38.04 49.51
CA LYS A 175 19.36 38.76 49.41
C LYS A 175 19.22 40.27 49.56
N GLN A 176 18.08 40.86 49.24
CA GLN A 176 17.84 42.30 49.45
C GLN A 176 17.49 42.64 50.90
N LYS A 177 16.88 41.72 51.66
CA LYS A 177 16.51 41.95 53.07
C LYS A 177 17.67 41.81 54.07
N LYS A 178 18.89 41.52 53.59
CA LYS A 178 20.10 41.31 54.40
C LYS A 178 21.21 42.34 54.14
N ARG A 179 20.89 43.48 53.53
CA ARG A 179 21.74 44.67 53.42
C ARG A 179 21.08 45.86 54.08
#